data_AF-A0A7C1TJA3-F1
#
_entry.id   AF-A0A7C1TJA3-F1
#
_cell.length_a   1.000
_cell.length_b   1.000
_cell.length_c   1.000
_cell.angle_alpha   90.00
_cell.angle_beta   90.00
_cell.angle_gamma   90.00
#
_symmetry.space_group_name_H-M   'P 1'
#
loop_
_entity.id
_entity.type
_entity.pdbx_description
1 polymer ?
#
loop_
_entity_poly.entity_id
_entity_poly.type
_entity_poly.pdbx_seq_one_letter_code
_entity_poly.pdbx_strand_id
1 'polypeptide(L)'
;MADAATGWIDILPPPVADSALISAGLWWISAAVLFVVLCYLIVQGPRLRALWQIRRLRRSWQDGELSARELLFALARVIRHAWHVHSLDALPVVERQRAAWCRYREQIRDARFAPAEPADALVESLLAQSHHWVRRAPLLRGYRLVAWWRRQRSAARG
;
A
#
# COMPACT_ATOMS: atom_id res chain seq x y z
N MET A 1 27.85 62.39 -60.50
CA MET A 1 27.51 62.45 -59.07
C MET A 1 27.01 61.06 -58.71
N ALA A 2 27.74 60.35 -57.85
CA ALA A 2 27.54 58.93 -57.60
C ALA A 2 26.44 58.74 -56.55
N ASP A 3 25.39 58.00 -56.91
CA ASP A 3 24.39 57.53 -55.97
C ASP A 3 25.05 56.56 -54.99
N ALA A 4 25.16 57.00 -53.73
CA ALA A 4 25.60 56.17 -52.64
C ALA A 4 24.53 55.12 -52.36
N ALA A 5 24.69 53.95 -52.97
CA ALA A 5 23.98 52.73 -52.62
C ALA A 5 24.30 52.39 -51.16
N THR A 6 23.47 52.91 -50.26
CA THR A 6 23.43 52.52 -48.85
C THR A 6 22.91 51.09 -48.82
N GLY A 7 23.84 50.13 -48.87
CA GLY A 7 23.55 48.72 -48.63
C GLY A 7 23.08 48.56 -47.20
N TRP A 8 21.77 48.37 -47.03
CA TRP A 8 21.20 47.94 -45.76
C TRP A 8 21.70 46.53 -45.50
N ILE A 9 22.66 46.39 -44.59
CA ILE A 9 23.09 45.10 -44.08
C ILE A 9 21.92 44.59 -43.24
N ASP A 10 21.15 43.68 -43.81
CA ASP A 10 20.05 43.00 -43.16
C ASP A 10 20.64 42.07 -42.09
N ILE A 11 20.75 42.58 -40.87
CA ILE A 11 21.25 41.83 -39.71
C ILE A 11 20.14 40.84 -39.35
N LEU A 12 20.29 39.58 -39.78
CA LEU A 12 19.38 38.52 -39.35
C LEU A 12 19.34 38.47 -37.81
N PRO A 13 18.15 38.41 -37.19
CA PRO A 13 18.04 38.27 -35.75
C PRO A 13 18.76 36.98 -35.30
N PRO A 14 19.46 37.00 -34.15
CA PRO A 14 20.15 35.82 -33.65
C PRO A 14 19.16 34.66 -33.50
N PRO A 15 19.55 33.42 -33.84
CA PRO A 15 18.66 32.28 -33.73
C PRO A 15 18.19 32.17 -32.28
N VAL A 16 16.90 32.39 -32.07
CA VAL A 16 16.26 32.21 -30.78
C VAL A 16 16.29 30.71 -30.53
N ALA A 17 17.20 30.25 -29.67
CA ALA A 17 17.25 28.84 -29.30
C ALA A 17 15.85 28.44 -28.81
N ASP A 18 15.31 27.35 -29.36
CA ASP A 18 13.98 26.83 -29.04
C ASP A 18 13.90 26.39 -27.57
N SER A 19 13.76 27.37 -26.69
CA SER A 19 13.58 27.20 -25.24
C SER A 19 12.33 26.37 -24.93
N ALA A 20 11.38 26.33 -25.85
CA ALA A 20 10.20 25.47 -25.81
C ALA A 20 10.56 23.96 -25.82
N LEU A 21 11.56 23.54 -26.60
CA LEU A 21 11.97 22.12 -26.67
C LEU A 21 12.68 21.68 -25.39
N ILE A 22 13.55 22.55 -24.83
CA ILE A 22 14.28 22.28 -23.59
C ILE A 22 13.31 22.24 -22.39
N SER A 23 12.38 23.19 -22.32
CA SER A 23 11.36 23.24 -21.26
C SER A 23 10.37 22.07 -21.35
N ALA A 24 9.91 21.69 -22.55
CA ALA A 24 9.04 20.53 -22.75
C ALA A 24 9.75 19.21 -22.39
N GLY A 25 11.03 19.06 -22.73
CA GLY A 25 11.84 17.92 -22.33
C GLY A 25 11.94 17.78 -20.80
N LEU A 26 12.13 18.90 -20.10
CA LEU A 26 12.19 18.92 -18.63
C LEU A 26 10.85 18.49 -17.99
N TRP A 27 9.72 18.89 -18.57
CA TRP A 27 8.38 18.46 -18.12
C TRP A 27 8.14 16.96 -18.30
N TRP A 28 8.54 16.39 -19.44
CA TRP A 28 8.44 14.95 -19.69
C TRP A 28 9.31 14.13 -18.74
N ILE A 29 10.55 14.56 -18.50
CA ILE A 29 11.45 13.91 -17.53
C ILE A 29 10.83 13.98 -16.14
N SER A 30 10.32 15.14 -15.73
CA SER A 30 9.67 15.33 -14.42
C SER A 30 8.44 14.44 -14.27
N ALA A 31 7.59 14.35 -15.30
CA ALA A 31 6.42 13.47 -15.32
C ALA A 31 6.82 11.98 -15.27
N ALA A 32 7.87 11.58 -15.98
CA ALA A 32 8.39 10.22 -15.96
C ALA A 32 8.94 9.84 -14.57
N VAL A 33 9.72 10.72 -13.94
CA VAL A 33 10.21 10.53 -12.57
C VAL A 33 9.04 10.42 -11.59
N LEU A 34 8.06 11.32 -11.69
CA LEU A 34 6.86 11.27 -10.84
C LEU A 34 6.10 9.96 -11.04
N PHE A 35 5.96 9.48 -12.28
CA PHE A 35 5.32 8.22 -12.60
C PHE A 35 6.07 7.01 -12.01
N VAL A 36 7.40 6.97 -12.13
CA VAL A 36 8.22 5.91 -11.53
C VAL A 36 8.11 5.92 -10.00
N VAL A 37 8.16 7.09 -9.37
CA VAL A 37 7.97 7.23 -7.92
C VAL A 37 6.57 6.78 -7.51
N LEU A 38 5.54 7.15 -8.26
CA LEU A 38 4.16 6.74 -7.98
C LEU A 38 4.00 5.22 -8.09
N CYS A 39 4.52 4.62 -9.16
CA CYS A 39 4.54 3.17 -9.37
C CYS A 39 5.30 2.45 -8.24
N TYR A 40 6.47 2.95 -7.86
CA TYR A 40 7.26 2.42 -6.76
C TYR A 40 6.47 2.44 -5.45
N LEU A 41 5.80 3.56 -5.14
CA LEU A 41 4.98 3.72 -3.95
C LEU A 41 3.75 2.82 -3.95
N ILE A 42 3.14 2.57 -5.11
CA ILE A 42 2.02 1.63 -5.25
C ILE A 42 2.50 0.20 -4.98
N VAL A 43 3.62 -0.21 -5.58
CA VAL A 43 4.19 -1.57 -5.43
C VAL A 43 4.69 -1.83 -4.01
N GLN A 44 5.22 -0.80 -3.33
CA GLN A 44 5.65 -0.87 -1.93
C GLN A 44 4.49 -0.87 -0.91
N GLY A 45 3.24 -0.81 -1.36
CA GLY A 45 2.08 -0.80 -0.48
C GLY A 45 2.08 -1.97 0.51
N PRO A 46 1.85 -1.75 1.81
CA PRO A 46 1.87 -2.80 2.84
C PRO A 46 0.85 -3.91 2.54
N ARG A 47 -0.24 -3.55 1.87
CA ARG A 47 -1.27 -4.47 1.40
C ARG A 47 -0.72 -5.49 0.40
N LEU A 48 0.01 -5.05 -0.63
CA LEU A 48 0.57 -5.97 -1.61
C LEU A 48 1.59 -6.88 -0.94
N ARG A 49 2.51 -6.32 -0.15
CA ARG A 49 3.48 -7.11 0.62
C ARG A 49 2.82 -8.15 1.50
N ALA A 50 1.74 -7.80 2.22
CA ALA A 50 0.99 -8.73 3.05
C ALA A 50 0.31 -9.84 2.22
N LEU A 51 -0.25 -9.53 1.05
CA LEU A 51 -0.84 -10.54 0.16
C LEU A 51 0.23 -11.51 -0.37
N TRP A 52 1.40 -11.00 -0.75
CA TRP A 52 2.54 -11.82 -1.15
C TRP A 52 3.04 -12.70 0.01
N GLN A 53 3.11 -12.16 1.23
CA GLN A 53 3.45 -12.92 2.42
C GLN A 53 2.45 -14.05 2.70
N ILE A 54 1.14 -13.81 2.58
CA ILE A 54 0.11 -14.86 2.73
C ILE A 54 0.30 -15.97 1.70
N ARG A 55 0.60 -15.63 0.44
CA ARG A 55 0.86 -16.64 -0.60
C ARG A 55 2.10 -17.47 -0.29
N ARG A 56 3.18 -16.84 0.17
CA ARG A 56 4.40 -17.54 0.57
C ARG A 56 4.14 -18.46 1.76
N LEU A 57 3.43 -17.97 2.78
CA LEU A 57 3.04 -18.75 3.95
C LEU A 57 2.20 -19.97 3.58
N ARG A 58 1.25 -19.83 2.64
CA ARG A 58 0.48 -20.98 2.14
C ARG A 58 1.37 -22.03 1.51
N ARG A 59 2.34 -21.64 0.69
CA ARG A 59 3.28 -22.57 0.04
C ARG A 59 4.13 -23.30 1.07
N SER A 60 4.78 -22.57 1.98
CA SER A 60 5.61 -23.21 3.01
C SER A 60 4.83 -24.15 3.94
N TRP A 61 3.53 -23.90 4.17
CA TRP A 61 2.68 -24.86 4.87
C TRP A 61 2.39 -26.11 4.02
N GLN A 62 2.08 -25.95 2.73
CA GLN A 62 1.88 -27.07 1.80
C GLN A 62 3.14 -27.90 1.58
N ASP A 63 4.31 -27.26 1.63
CA ASP A 63 5.63 -27.88 1.50
C ASP A 63 6.08 -28.56 2.82
N GLY A 64 5.28 -28.44 3.90
CA GLY A 64 5.59 -29.03 5.21
C GLY A 64 6.68 -28.31 6.01
N GLU A 65 7.16 -27.15 5.54
CA GLU A 65 8.17 -26.34 6.24
C GLU A 65 7.63 -25.65 7.49
N LEU A 66 6.32 -25.43 7.55
CA LEU A 66 5.62 -24.70 8.61
C LEU A 66 4.47 -25.54 9.15
N SER A 67 4.40 -25.69 10.48
CA SER A 67 3.23 -26.28 11.13
C SER A 67 2.00 -25.40 10.97
N ALA A 68 0.81 -25.99 11.08
CA ALA A 68 -0.44 -25.24 10.98
C ALA A 68 -0.53 -24.14 12.05
N ARG A 69 0.00 -24.40 13.24
CA ARG A 69 0.00 -23.42 14.35
C ARG A 69 0.93 -22.24 14.07
N GLU A 70 2.15 -22.49 13.60
CA GLU A 70 3.11 -21.43 13.24
C GLU A 70 2.57 -20.55 12.11
N LEU A 71 1.93 -21.16 11.12
CA LEU A 71 1.23 -20.46 10.05
C LEU A 71 0.20 -19.47 10.61
N LEU A 72 -0.63 -19.88 11.57
CA LEU A 72 -1.65 -19.01 12.17
C LEU A 72 -1.03 -17.84 12.97
N PHE A 73 0.09 -18.07 13.67
CA PHE A 73 0.84 -16.99 14.34
C PHE A 73 1.41 -15.99 13.33
N ALA A 74 2.04 -16.48 12.26
CA ALA A 74 2.59 -15.66 11.19
C ALA A 74 1.49 -14.84 10.51
N LEU A 75 0.35 -15.48 10.25
CA LEU A 75 -0.80 -14.87 9.60
C LEU A 75 -1.43 -13.74 10.44
N ALA A 76 -1.58 -13.95 11.76
CA ALA A 76 -2.01 -12.89 12.68
C ALA A 76 -1.02 -11.70 12.71
N ARG A 77 0.29 -11.94 12.56
CA ARG A 77 1.30 -10.88 12.45
C ARG A 77 1.17 -10.11 11.13
N VAL A 78 1.00 -10.82 10.00
CA VAL A 78 0.84 -10.20 8.67
C VAL A 78 -0.37 -9.28 8.64
N ILE A 79 -1.50 -9.70 9.21
CA ILE A 79 -2.72 -8.87 9.23
C ILE A 79 -2.53 -7.62 10.08
N ARG A 80 -1.93 -7.74 11.27
CA ARG A 80 -1.60 -6.58 12.11
C ARG A 80 -0.74 -5.57 11.36
N HIS A 81 0.26 -6.05 10.63
CA HIS A 81 1.13 -5.20 9.81
C HIS A 81 0.38 -4.58 8.62
N ALA A 82 -0.45 -5.35 7.92
CA ALA A 82 -1.26 -4.85 6.80
C ALA A 82 -2.20 -3.71 7.22
N TRP A 83 -2.73 -3.78 8.44
CA TRP A 83 -3.66 -2.80 9.01
C TRP A 83 -2.99 -1.74 9.90
N HIS A 84 -1.68 -1.82 10.12
CA HIS A 84 -0.92 -0.93 11.00
C HIS A 84 -1.47 -0.83 12.43
N VAL A 85 -1.94 -1.94 12.97
CA VAL A 85 -2.48 -2.03 14.34
C VAL A 85 -1.57 -2.87 15.23
N HIS A 86 -1.57 -2.56 16.52
CA HIS A 86 -0.80 -3.34 17.51
C HIS A 86 -1.54 -4.64 17.90
N SER A 87 -2.86 -4.56 18.01
CA SER A 87 -3.76 -5.69 18.26
C SER A 87 -4.79 -5.83 17.14
N LEU A 88 -5.24 -7.06 16.90
CA LEU A 88 -6.36 -7.38 16.02
C LEU A 88 -7.69 -6.80 16.54
N ASP A 89 -7.78 -6.48 17.82
CA ASP A 89 -8.98 -5.87 18.43
C ASP A 89 -9.17 -4.41 18.01
N ALA A 90 -8.09 -3.73 17.66
CA ALA A 90 -8.08 -2.32 17.32
C ALA A 90 -8.43 -2.06 15.84
N LEU A 91 -8.86 -3.07 15.09
CA LEU A 91 -9.19 -2.87 13.67
C LEU A 91 -10.46 -2.00 13.53
N PRO A 92 -10.39 -0.92 12.74
CA PRO A 92 -11.54 -0.07 12.45
C PRO A 92 -12.41 -0.68 11.36
N VAL A 93 -13.10 -1.77 11.69
CA VAL A 93 -14.01 -2.48 10.78
C VAL A 93 -15.35 -1.74 10.68
N VAL A 94 -15.94 -1.70 9.49
CA VAL A 94 -17.29 -1.15 9.27
C VAL A 94 -18.31 -1.97 10.07
N GLU A 95 -19.29 -1.32 10.71
CA GLU A 95 -20.25 -1.98 11.64
C GLU A 95 -20.90 -3.24 11.05
N ARG A 96 -21.31 -3.19 9.76
CA ARG A 96 -21.89 -4.33 9.03
C ARG A 96 -21.00 -5.58 8.97
N GLN A 97 -19.69 -5.43 9.14
CA GLN A 97 -18.70 -6.50 9.05
C GLN A 97 -18.09 -6.87 10.41
N ARG A 98 -18.49 -6.17 11.49
CA ARG A 98 -17.92 -6.34 12.82
C ARG A 98 -18.15 -7.75 13.37
N ALA A 99 -19.35 -8.31 13.21
CA ALA A 99 -19.65 -9.67 13.65
C ALA A 99 -18.77 -10.72 12.93
N ALA A 100 -18.57 -10.58 11.62
CA ALA A 100 -17.71 -11.47 10.86
C ALA A 100 -16.24 -11.33 11.29
N TRP A 101 -15.78 -10.11 11.56
CA TRP A 101 -14.43 -9.86 12.08
C TRP A 101 -14.21 -10.48 13.45
N CYS A 102 -15.17 -10.32 14.38
CA CYS A 102 -15.09 -10.91 15.72
C CYS A 102 -15.01 -12.43 15.66
N ARG A 103 -15.87 -13.08 14.87
CA ARG A 103 -15.84 -14.54 14.67
C ARG A 103 -14.50 -15.01 14.11
N TYR A 104 -14.01 -14.36 13.08
CA TYR A 104 -12.71 -14.67 12.47
C TYR A 104 -11.56 -14.54 13.49
N ARG A 105 -11.55 -13.46 14.27
CA ARG A 105 -10.55 -13.22 15.32
C ARG A 105 -10.59 -14.31 16.40
N GLU A 106 -11.78 -14.69 16.84
CA GLU A 106 -11.99 -15.76 17.81
C GLU A 106 -11.48 -17.09 17.27
N GLN A 107 -11.85 -17.46 16.04
CA GLN A 107 -11.36 -18.67 15.38
C GLN A 107 -9.83 -18.70 15.30
N ILE A 108 -9.18 -17.59 14.93
CA ILE A 108 -7.71 -17.51 14.91
C ILE A 108 -7.11 -17.67 16.31
N ARG A 109 -7.69 -16.98 17.30
CA ARG A 109 -7.18 -17.03 18.67
C ARG A 109 -7.29 -18.46 19.20
N ASP A 110 -8.45 -19.07 19.05
CA ASP A 110 -8.74 -20.38 19.60
C ASP A 110 -7.91 -21.46 18.87
N ALA A 111 -7.79 -21.39 17.54
CA ALA A 111 -6.96 -22.33 16.76
C ALA A 111 -5.45 -22.22 17.06
N ARG A 112 -4.95 -21.04 17.44
CA ARG A 112 -3.54 -20.85 17.83
C ARG A 112 -3.19 -21.48 19.16
N PHE A 113 -4.13 -21.51 20.10
CA PHE A 113 -3.91 -21.93 21.48
C PHE A 113 -4.61 -23.25 21.83
N ALA A 114 -5.31 -23.86 20.87
CA ALA A 114 -5.88 -25.18 21.02
C ALA A 114 -4.78 -26.21 21.33
N PRO A 115 -5.03 -27.21 22.18
CA PRO A 115 -4.05 -28.24 22.50
C PRO A 115 -3.72 -29.11 21.27
N ALA A 116 -4.74 -29.52 20.52
CA ALA A 116 -4.58 -30.25 19.27
C ALA A 116 -4.15 -29.35 18.11
N GLU A 117 -3.53 -29.95 17.10
CA GLU A 117 -3.22 -29.24 15.86
C GLU A 117 -4.52 -28.92 15.11
N PRO A 118 -4.71 -27.68 14.62
CA PRO A 118 -5.94 -27.31 13.92
C PRO A 118 -6.07 -28.08 12.61
N ALA A 119 -7.28 -28.54 12.31
CA ALA A 119 -7.58 -29.25 11.08
C ALA A 119 -7.26 -28.41 9.83
N ASP A 120 -6.73 -29.04 8.79
CA ASP A 120 -6.32 -28.38 7.55
C ASP A 120 -7.46 -27.56 6.92
N ALA A 121 -8.69 -28.08 6.92
CA ALA A 121 -9.86 -27.37 6.42
C ALA A 121 -10.12 -26.03 7.16
N LEU A 122 -9.87 -26.01 8.48
CA LEU A 122 -9.98 -24.78 9.27
C LEU A 122 -8.88 -23.79 8.87
N VAL A 123 -7.65 -24.28 8.72
CA VAL A 123 -6.49 -23.48 8.32
C VAL A 123 -6.70 -22.84 6.94
N GLU A 124 -7.17 -23.60 5.97
CA GLU A 124 -7.50 -23.09 4.63
C GLU A 124 -8.61 -22.04 4.68
N SER A 125 -9.66 -22.27 5.47
CA SER A 125 -10.73 -21.30 5.67
C SER A 125 -10.21 -19.99 6.27
N LEU A 126 -9.30 -20.08 7.25
CA LEU A 126 -8.68 -18.93 7.89
C LEU A 126 -7.75 -18.19 6.93
N LEU A 127 -6.98 -18.89 6.11
CA LEU A 127 -6.16 -18.29 5.04
C LEU A 127 -7.02 -17.50 4.04
N ALA A 128 -8.14 -18.06 3.59
CA ALA A 128 -9.06 -17.39 2.68
C ALA A 128 -9.67 -16.13 3.30
N GLN A 129 -10.15 -16.22 4.54
CA GLN A 129 -10.65 -15.07 5.29
C GLN A 129 -9.57 -14.00 5.50
N SER A 130 -8.34 -14.40 5.79
CA SER A 130 -7.19 -13.50 5.96
C SER A 130 -6.90 -12.71 4.69
N HIS A 131 -6.90 -13.40 3.54
CA HIS A 131 -6.72 -12.77 2.25
C HIS A 131 -7.81 -11.73 1.97
N HIS A 132 -9.06 -12.04 2.32
CA HIS A 132 -10.19 -11.12 2.22
C HIS A 132 -10.01 -9.87 3.10
N TRP A 133 -9.63 -10.04 4.36
CA TRP A 133 -9.39 -8.92 5.28
C TRP A 133 -8.20 -8.05 4.86
N VAL A 134 -7.09 -8.64 4.39
CA VAL A 134 -5.95 -7.88 3.86
C VAL A 134 -6.32 -7.12 2.59
N ARG A 135 -7.17 -7.67 1.71
CA ARG A 135 -7.68 -6.92 0.55
C ARG A 135 -8.55 -5.72 0.95
N ARG A 136 -9.18 -5.75 2.11
CA ARG A 136 -9.99 -4.63 2.62
C ARG A 136 -9.18 -3.63 3.45
N ALA A 137 -7.90 -3.92 3.73
CA ALA A 137 -7.04 -3.00 4.45
C ALA A 137 -6.96 -1.65 3.70
N PRO A 138 -7.19 -0.51 4.39
CA PRO A 138 -7.12 0.80 3.76
C PRO A 138 -5.70 1.07 3.26
N LEU A 139 -5.59 1.70 2.08
CA LEU A 139 -4.30 2.23 1.62
C LEU A 139 -3.87 3.32 2.60
N LEU A 140 -2.81 3.03 3.35
CA LEU A 140 -2.18 3.77 4.45
C LEU A 140 -2.24 5.32 4.50
N ARG A 141 -2.53 6.03 3.41
CA ARG A 141 -2.42 7.49 3.37
C ARG A 141 -3.55 8.23 4.12
N GLY A 142 -4.74 7.64 4.28
CA GLY A 142 -5.84 8.30 5.00
C GLY A 142 -5.86 8.09 6.52
N TYR A 143 -5.41 6.93 6.99
CA TYR A 143 -5.72 6.51 8.37
C TYR A 143 -4.84 7.14 9.45
N ARG A 144 -3.58 7.47 9.15
CA ARG A 144 -2.72 8.20 10.10
C ARG A 144 -3.26 9.62 10.38
N LEU A 145 -3.74 10.31 9.34
CA LEU A 145 -4.38 11.62 9.48
C LEU A 145 -5.71 11.51 10.23
N VAL A 146 -6.58 10.56 9.88
CA VAL A 146 -7.88 10.40 10.54
C VAL A 146 -7.75 9.95 12.02
N ALA A 147 -6.80 9.07 12.34
CA ALA A 147 -6.53 8.65 13.71
C ALA A 147 -5.94 9.78 14.55
N TRP A 148 -5.05 10.59 13.97
CA TRP A 148 -4.52 11.81 14.60
C TRP A 148 -5.64 12.83 14.87
N TRP A 149 -6.51 13.07 13.88
CA TRP A 149 -7.67 13.96 14.00
C TRP A 149 -8.69 13.49 15.05
N ARG A 150 -8.96 12.18 15.16
CA ARG A 150 -9.84 11.64 16.21
C ARG A 150 -9.27 11.83 17.61
N ARG A 151 -7.96 11.62 17.77
CA ARG A 151 -7.26 11.74 19.05
C ARG A 151 -7.23 13.19 19.55
N GLN A 152 -7.10 14.16 18.64
CA GLN A 152 -7.23 15.59 18.99
C GLN A 152 -8.65 15.99 19.42
N ARG A 153 -9.70 15.49 18.75
CA ARG A 153 -11.09 15.83 19.12
C ARG A 153 -11.53 15.31 20.49
N SER A 154 -11.03 14.15 20.91
CA SER A 154 -11.31 13.61 22.24
C SER A 154 -10.58 14.34 23.36
N ALA A 155 -9.41 14.94 23.08
CA ALA A 155 -8.67 15.75 24.04
C ALA A 155 -9.25 17.17 24.23
N ALA A 156 -10.06 17.66 23.28
CA ALA A 156 -10.67 18.98 23.34
C ALA A 156 -12.08 19.02 23.97
N ARG A 157 -12.59 17.88 24.45
CA ARG A 157 -13.93 17.75 25.06
C ARG A 157 -13.92 17.28 26.52
N GLY A 158 -12.74 17.13 27.11
CA GLY A 158 -12.55 16.91 28.54
C GLY A 158 -11.80 18.09 29.12
#